data_AF-A0A1I7ZA91-F1
#
_entry.id   AF-A0A1I7ZA91-F1
#
_cell.length_a   1.000
_cell.length_b   1.000
_cell.length_c   1.000
_cell.angle_alpha   90.00
_cell.angle_beta   90.00
_cell.angle_gamma   90.00
#
_symmetry.space_group_name_H-M   'P 1'
#
loop_
_entity.id
_entity.type
_entity.pdbx_description
1 polymer ?
#
loop_
_entity_poly.entity_id
_entity_poly.type
_entity_poly.pdbx_seq_one_letter_code
_entity_poly.pdbx_strand_id
1 'polypeptide(L)'
;MCAYHISAPAASTIQFSVNFVGYAGKNDSLCFNQCLYGFLSIKGLVSSWKPQGMRVCCPAQYNKLMTTTSNLLVIQPSNIFYYTDFSVQYKIA
;
A
#
# COMPACT_ATOMS: atom_id res chain seq x y z
N MET A 1 0.43 7.13 13.77
CA MET A 1 0.77 6.76 12.40
C MET A 1 1.41 5.38 12.44
N CYS A 2 0.87 4.42 11.70
CA CYS A 2 1.37 3.03 11.68
C CYS A 2 2.24 2.80 10.44
N ALA A 3 3.23 1.92 10.57
CA ALA A 3 4.02 1.43 9.46
C ALA A 3 4.21 -0.09 9.62
N TYR A 4 3.98 -0.83 8.55
CA TYR A 4 4.15 -2.27 8.50
C TYR A 4 5.29 -2.58 7.55
N HIS A 5 6.28 -3.33 8.05
CA HIS A 5 7.44 -3.76 7.28
C HIS A 5 7.34 -5.28 7.08
N ILE A 6 7.28 -5.70 5.82
CA ILE A 6 7.31 -7.11 5.45
C ILE A 6 8.67 -7.37 4.83
N SER A 7 9.46 -8.20 5.51
CA SER A 7 10.81 -8.56 5.08
C SER A 7 10.85 -10.01 4.60
N ALA A 8 11.55 -10.25 3.49
CA ALA A 8 11.83 -11.56 2.95
C ALA A 8 13.34 -11.88 3.09
N PRO A 9 13.76 -13.15 2.90
CA PRO A 9 15.17 -13.53 2.88
C PRO A 9 16.00 -12.66 1.92
N ALA A 10 17.30 -12.52 2.20
CA ALA A 10 18.20 -11.80 1.32
C ALA A 10 18.16 -12.39 -0.11
N ALA A 11 18.28 -11.51 -1.11
CA ALA A 11 18.19 -11.85 -2.54
C ALA A 11 16.82 -12.39 -3.03
N SER A 12 15.76 -12.31 -2.21
CA SER A 12 14.37 -12.56 -2.65
C SER A 12 13.57 -11.28 -2.84
N THR A 13 12.42 -11.39 -3.50
CA THR A 13 11.48 -10.28 -3.67
C THR A 13 10.13 -10.62 -3.03
N ILE A 14 9.24 -9.64 -2.96
CA ILE A 14 7.90 -9.81 -2.41
C ILE A 14 6.91 -9.45 -3.51
N GLN A 15 6.06 -10.40 -3.86
CA GLN A 15 4.91 -10.15 -4.73
C GLN A 15 3.69 -9.86 -3.86
N PHE A 16 2.94 -8.81 -4.18
CA PHE A 16 1.80 -8.39 -3.38
C PHE A 16 0.67 -7.80 -4.24
N SER A 17 -0.54 -7.77 -3.67
CA SER A 17 -1.69 -7.06 -4.19
C SER A 17 -2.43 -6.36 -3.06
N VAL A 18 -2.89 -5.13 -3.33
CA VAL A 18 -3.80 -4.41 -2.43
C VAL A 18 -5.22 -4.76 -2.82
N ASN A 19 -6.00 -5.28 -1.90
CA ASN A 19 -7.35 -5.77 -2.17
C ASN A 19 -8.44 -4.82 -1.66
N PHE A 20 -8.11 -4.01 -0.64
CA PHE A 20 -9.02 -3.05 -0.05
C PHE A 20 -8.24 -1.88 0.56
N VAL A 21 -8.76 -0.66 0.39
CA VAL A 21 -8.41 0.54 1.14
C VAL A 21 -9.70 1.33 1.37
N GLY A 22 -9.96 1.77 2.59
CA GLY A 22 -11.21 2.50 2.90
C GLY A 22 -11.47 2.65 4.38
N TYR A 23 -12.69 3.03 4.74
CA TYR A 23 -13.17 3.00 6.13
C TYR A 23 -14.64 2.57 6.15
N ALA A 24 -15.09 2.04 7.30
CA ALA A 24 -16.46 1.53 7.47
C ALA A 24 -16.90 0.55 6.36
N GLY A 25 -15.97 -0.27 5.85
CA GLY A 25 -16.22 -1.22 4.76
C GLY A 25 -16.42 -0.60 3.36
N LYS A 26 -16.34 0.73 3.22
CA LYS A 26 -16.51 1.42 1.93
C LYS A 26 -15.16 1.59 1.22
N ASN A 27 -15.01 0.92 0.09
CA ASN A 27 -13.73 0.80 -0.63
C ASN A 27 -13.42 1.96 -1.60
N ASP A 28 -14.33 2.92 -1.73
CA ASP A 28 -14.25 4.13 -2.57
C ASP A 28 -14.22 5.41 -1.74
N SER A 29 -14.44 5.30 -0.43
CA SER A 29 -14.58 6.42 0.52
C SER A 29 -13.35 7.34 0.59
N LEU A 30 -12.18 6.83 0.20
CA LEU A 30 -10.92 7.57 0.14
C LEU A 30 -10.53 7.99 -1.29
N CYS A 31 -11.33 7.63 -2.30
CA CYS A 31 -11.10 7.90 -3.72
C CYS A 31 -11.61 9.29 -4.15
N PHE A 32 -11.48 10.29 -3.29
CA PHE A 32 -11.85 11.68 -3.59
C PHE A 32 -10.62 12.59 -3.56
N ASN A 33 -10.63 13.63 -4.41
CA ASN A 33 -9.60 14.67 -4.44
C ASN A 33 -8.16 14.11 -4.42
N GLN A 34 -7.86 13.13 -5.27
CA GLN A 34 -6.52 12.51 -5.37
C GLN A 34 -6.01 11.91 -4.04
N CYS A 35 -6.88 11.17 -3.35
CA CYS A 35 -6.61 10.57 -2.05
C CYS A 35 -6.37 11.57 -0.91
N LEU A 36 -6.98 12.75 -0.95
CA LEU A 36 -6.74 13.81 0.02
C LEU A 36 -7.02 13.33 1.46
N TYR A 37 -8.13 12.63 1.67
CA TYR A 37 -8.62 12.26 3.00
C TYR A 37 -7.91 11.05 3.62
N GLY A 38 -7.26 10.24 2.80
CA GLY A 38 -6.51 9.07 3.23
C GLY A 38 -6.04 8.22 2.06
N PHE A 39 -4.99 7.42 2.29
CA PHE A 39 -4.42 6.49 1.31
C PHE A 39 -3.55 5.45 1.99
N LEU A 40 -3.32 4.35 1.29
CA LEU A 40 -2.26 3.41 1.61
C LEU A 40 -1.00 3.79 0.81
N SER A 41 0.08 4.15 1.49
CA SER A 41 1.38 4.36 0.86
C SER A 41 2.14 3.04 0.80
N ILE A 42 2.60 2.70 -0.41
CA ILE A 42 3.37 1.49 -0.69
C ILE A 42 4.78 1.88 -1.15
N LYS A 43 5.81 1.36 -0.47
CA LYS A 43 7.22 1.50 -0.87
C LYS A 43 7.86 0.12 -1.06
N GLY A 44 8.85 0.08 -1.94
CA GLY A 44 9.53 -1.16 -2.35
C GLY A 44 9.41 -1.46 -3.84
N LEU A 45 8.59 -0.71 -4.60
CA LEU A 45 8.41 -0.88 -6.06
C LEU A 45 9.53 -0.31 -6.92
N VAL A 46 10.32 0.60 -6.36
CA VAL A 46 11.47 1.22 -7.01
C VAL A 46 12.55 1.44 -5.97
N SER A 47 13.82 1.24 -6.36
CA SER A 47 14.99 1.63 -5.58
C SER A 47 15.16 3.15 -5.65
N SER A 48 14.29 3.88 -4.94
CA SER A 48 14.35 5.34 -4.91
C SER A 48 14.43 5.88 -3.48
N TRP A 49 15.18 6.98 -3.32
CA TRP A 49 15.24 7.75 -2.08
C TRP A 49 14.02 8.65 -1.85
N LYS A 50 13.01 8.59 -2.73
CA LYS A 50 11.82 9.45 -2.59
C LYS A 50 11.08 9.09 -1.29
N PRO A 51 10.74 10.08 -0.46
CA PRO A 51 10.08 9.81 0.81
C PRO A 51 8.62 9.37 0.61
N GLN A 52 7.99 9.69 -0.52
CA GLN A 52 6.63 9.28 -0.84
C GLN A 52 6.60 7.96 -1.62
N GLY A 53 5.80 6.99 -1.15
CA GLY A 53 5.49 5.77 -1.88
C GLY A 53 4.36 5.95 -2.90
N MET A 54 4.05 4.90 -3.64
CA MET A 54 2.84 4.84 -4.47
C MET A 54 1.61 4.95 -3.56
N ARG A 55 0.64 5.80 -3.93
CA ARG A 55 -0.60 5.96 -3.17
C ARG A 55 -1.70 5.08 -3.74
N VAL A 56 -2.37 4.33 -2.88
CA VAL A 56 -3.54 3.51 -3.21
C VAL A 56 -4.72 3.97 -2.37
N CYS A 57 -5.80 4.41 -3.02
CA CYS A 57 -7.03 4.86 -2.36
C CYS A 57 -8.30 4.58 -3.17
N CYS A 58 -8.16 4.10 -4.41
CA CYS A 58 -9.25 3.91 -5.35
C CYS A 58 -9.39 2.44 -5.79
N PRO A 59 -10.63 1.94 -5.96
CA PRO A 59 -10.87 0.57 -6.43
C PRO A 59 -10.14 0.17 -7.72
N ALA A 60 -9.96 1.12 -8.66
CA ALA A 60 -9.24 0.89 -9.91
C ALA A 60 -7.75 0.54 -9.74
N GLN A 61 -7.20 0.69 -8.53
CA GLN A 61 -5.82 0.37 -8.18
C GLN A 61 -5.70 -1.01 -7.51
N TYR A 62 -6.82 -1.62 -7.09
CA TYR A 62 -6.82 -2.88 -6.36
C TYR A 62 -6.57 -4.08 -7.27
N ASN A 63 -6.20 -5.21 -6.66
CA ASN A 63 -5.97 -6.50 -7.32
C ASN A 63 -4.91 -6.45 -8.43
N LYS A 64 -4.08 -5.40 -8.46
CA LYS A 64 -2.91 -5.30 -9.32
C LYS A 64 -1.76 -6.02 -8.65
N LEU A 65 -1.29 -7.07 -9.31
CA LEU A 65 -0.14 -7.83 -8.86
C LEU A 65 1.12 -7.01 -9.12
N MET A 66 1.90 -6.78 -8.06
CA MET A 66 3.14 -6.01 -8.12
C MET A 66 4.26 -6.76 -7.41
N THR A 67 5.50 -6.48 -7.80
CA THR A 67 6.69 -7.10 -7.21
C THR A 67 7.63 -6.01 -6.71
N THR A 68 8.18 -6.18 -5.52
CA THR A 68 9.20 -5.28 -4.98
C THR A 68 10.55 -5.44 -5.70
N THR A 69 11.35 -4.38 -5.72
CA THR A 69 12.74 -4.41 -6.22
C THR A 69 13.75 -4.89 -5.18
N SER A 70 13.31 -5.09 -3.94
CA SER A 70 14.12 -5.58 -2.83
C SER A 70 13.34 -6.57 -1.97
N ASN A 71 13.98 -7.11 -0.95
CA ASN A 71 13.38 -8.01 0.03
C ASN A 71 12.54 -7.27 1.11
N LEU A 72 12.16 -6.01 0.88
CA LEU A 72 11.39 -5.19 1.82
C LEU A 72 10.20 -4.52 1.13
N LEU A 73 9.01 -4.78 1.69
CA LEU A 73 7.77 -4.08 1.35
C LEU A 73 7.36 -3.23 2.57
N VAL A 74 7.16 -1.93 2.36
CA VAL A 74 6.71 -1.01 3.41
C VAL A 74 5.31 -0.51 3.09
N ILE A 75 4.40 -0.69 4.05
CA ILE A 75 2.99 -0.32 3.95
C ILE A 75 2.68 0.69 5.04
N GLN A 76 2.15 1.85 4.64
CA GLN A 76 1.88 2.96 5.56
C GLN A 76 0.48 3.53 5.28
N PRO A 77 -0.54 3.18 6.08
CA PRO A 77 -1.83 3.85 5.99
C PRO A 77 -1.69 5.30 6.46
N SER A 78 -2.29 6.21 5.70
CA SER A 78 -2.41 7.63 5.98
C SER A 78 -3.87 8.00 6.06
N ASN A 79 -4.23 8.83 7.03
CA ASN A 79 -5.55 9.38 7.22
C ASN A 79 -5.42 10.83 7.69
N ILE A 80 -6.24 11.71 7.12
CA ILE A 80 -6.50 13.04 7.70
C ILE A 80 -7.97 13.18 8.12
N PHE A 81 -8.78 12.14 7.84
CA PHE A 81 -10.19 12.05 8.16
C PHE A 81 -10.54 10.61 8.56
N TYR A 82 -11.23 10.41 9.69
CA TYR A 82 -11.48 9.10 10.30
C TYR A 82 -10.22 8.22 10.40
N TYR A 83 -10.27 7.01 9.84
CA TYR A 83 -9.22 6.00 9.83
C TYR A 83 -9.07 5.44 8.41
N THR A 84 -7.98 4.72 8.17
CA THR A 84 -7.73 4.03 6.89
C THR A 84 -7.52 2.55 7.19
N ASP A 85 -8.55 1.75 6.95
CA ASP A 85 -8.47 0.30 6.92
C ASP A 85 -7.93 -0.16 5.57
N PHE A 86 -7.21 -1.28 5.57
CA PHE A 86 -6.63 -1.82 4.36
C PHE A 86 -6.50 -3.35 4.43
N SER A 87 -6.42 -3.98 3.26
CA SER A 87 -6.10 -5.39 3.11
C SER A 87 -5.06 -5.55 2.01
N VAL A 88 -3.96 -6.24 2.33
CA VAL A 88 -2.88 -6.60 1.41
C VAL A 88 -2.64 -8.10 1.50
N GLN A 89 -2.54 -8.74 0.35
CA GLN A 89 -2.05 -10.11 0.23
C GLN A 89 -0.64 -10.08 -0.32
N TYR A 90 0.23 -10.96 0.18
CA TYR A 90 1.62 -11.03 -0.25
C TYR A 90 2.14 -12.46 -0.21
N LYS A 91 3.21 -12.71 -0.97
CA LYS A 91 4.03 -13.92 -0.92
C LYS A 91 5.48 -13.57 -1.24
N ILE A 92 6.39 -14.41 -0.78
CA ILE A 92 7.79 -14.36 -1.21
C ILE A 92 7.85 -14.84 -2.67
N ALA A 93 8.63 -14.14 -3.49
CA ALA A 93 8.85 -14.41 -4.91
C ALA A 93 10.34 -14.63 -5.19
#